data_AF-A0A2M9IVB4-F1
#
_entry.id   AF-A0A2M9IVB4-F1
#
_cell.length_a   1.000
_cell.length_b   1.000
_cell.length_c   1.000
_cell.angle_alpha   90.00
_cell.angle_beta   90.00
_cell.angle_gamma   90.00
#
_symmetry.space_group_name_H-M   'P 1'
#
loop_
_entity.id
_entity.type
_entity.pdbx_description
1 polymer ?
#
loop_
_entity_poly.entity_id
_entity_poly.type
_entity_poly.pdbx_seq_one_letter_code
_entity_poly.pdbx_strand_id
1 'polypeptide(L)' 'MTSDADYWQNVAAPEAAAAAAENETLATDSAGDAYVRQCAARRAELAHENRREYLALAEQLRAGEIPDGYRFD' A
#
# COMPACT_ATOMS: atom_id res chain seq x y z
N MET A 1 13.72 12.39 11.41
CA MET A 1 12.29 12.04 11.30
C MET A 1 12.05 11.78 9.84
N THR A 2 11.63 10.57 9.48
CA THR A 2 11.14 10.26 8.13
C THR A 2 9.91 11.13 7.90
N SER A 3 9.80 11.82 6.75
CA SER A 3 8.57 12.55 6.45
C SER A 3 7.41 11.55 6.38
N ASP A 4 6.20 11.98 6.71
CA ASP A 4 5.02 11.11 6.66
C ASP A 4 4.86 10.53 5.24
N ALA A 5 5.22 11.29 4.20
CA ALA A 5 5.24 10.83 2.82
C ALA A 5 6.19 9.63 2.61
N ASP A 6 7.38 9.66 3.19
CA ASP A 6 8.36 8.59 3.08
C ASP A 6 7.95 7.35 3.87
N TYR A 7 7.23 7.50 4.98
CA TYR A 7 6.61 6.37 5.67
C TYR A 7 5.57 5.67 4.77
N TRP A 8 4.63 6.42 4.20
CA TRP A 8 3.59 5.85 3.35
C TRP A 8 4.16 5.16 2.11
N GLN A 9 5.16 5.78 1.46
CA GLN A 9 5.77 5.21 0.26
C GLN A 9 6.70 4.04 0.54
N ASN A 10 7.55 4.12 1.57
CA ASN A 10 8.67 3.19 1.74
C ASN A 10 8.42 2.13 2.81
N VAL A 11 7.35 2.26 3.61
CA VAL A 11 6.97 1.28 4.63
C VAL A 11 5.58 0.72 4.33
N ALA A 12 4.53 1.55 4.39
CA ALA A 12 3.14 1.07 4.31
C ALA A 12 2.77 0.49 2.93
N ALA A 13 3.15 1.16 1.83
CA ALA A 13 2.87 0.66 0.49
C ALA A 13 3.57 -0.68 0.17
N PRO A 14 4.86 -0.89 0.51
CA PRO A 14 5.51 -2.20 0.40
C PRO A 14 4.88 -3.28 1.27
N GLU A 15 4.47 -2.99 2.50
CA GLU A 15 3.77 -3.95 3.36
C GLU A 15 2.42 -4.38 2.76
N ALA A 16 1.64 -3.42 2.25
CA ALA A 16 0.41 -3.71 1.52
C ALA A 16 0.67 -4.55 0.26
N ALA A 17 1.77 -4.28 -0.47
CA ALA A 17 2.17 -5.10 -1.61
C ALA A 17 2.50 -6.55 -1.20
N ALA A 18 3.22 -6.74 -0.09
CA ALA A 18 3.55 -8.06 0.42
C ALA A 18 2.29 -8.82 0.85
N ALA A 19 1.37 -8.16 1.56
CA ALA A 19 0.09 -8.73 1.94
C ALA A 19 -0.75 -9.12 0.72
N ALA A 20 -0.74 -8.31 -0.35
CA ALA A 20 -1.42 -8.67 -1.59
C ALA A 20 -0.85 -9.97 -2.19
N ALA A 21 0.47 -10.08 -2.33
CA ALA A 21 1.12 -11.26 -2.89
C ALA A 21 0.88 -12.54 -2.06
N GLU A 22 0.90 -12.43 -0.73
CA GLU A 22 0.57 -13.55 0.16
C GLU A 22 -0.87 -14.02 -0.04
N ASN A 23 -1.82 -13.08 -0.10
CA ASN A 23 -3.23 -13.39 -0.30
C ASN A 23 -3.52 -13.93 -1.72
N GLU A 24 -2.80 -13.49 -2.75
CA GLU A 24 -2.87 -14.06 -4.10
C GLU A 24 -2.39 -15.51 -4.14
N THR A 25 -1.33 -15.82 -3.39
CA THR A 25 -0.82 -17.18 -3.23
C THR A 25 -1.88 -18.07 -2.57
N LEU A 26 -2.48 -17.60 -1.47
CA LEU A 26 -3.58 -18.30 -0.80
C LEU A 26 -4.82 -18.44 -1.68
N ALA A 27 -5.15 -17.43 -2.48
CA ALA A 27 -6.29 -17.45 -3.39
C ALA A 27 -6.15 -18.48 -4.53
N THR A 28 -4.92 -18.86 -4.86
CA THR A 28 -4.61 -19.85 -5.90
C THR A 28 -4.28 -21.23 -5.33
N ASP A 29 -4.24 -21.38 -4.01
CA ASP A 29 -3.97 -22.66 -3.36
C ASP A 29 -5.11 -23.68 -3.59
N SER A 30 -4.87 -24.59 -4.54
CA SER A 30 -5.81 -25.66 -4.90
C SER A 30 -6.12 -26.64 -3.77
N ALA A 31 -5.27 -26.73 -2.73
CA ALA A 31 -5.52 -27.56 -1.56
C ALA A 31 -6.41 -26.87 -0.51
N GLY A 32 -6.56 -25.55 -0.60
CA GLY A 32 -7.40 -24.75 0.31
C GLY A 32 -8.90 -24.95 0.08
N ASP A 33 -9.69 -24.58 1.09
CA ASP A 33 -11.15 -24.52 0.96
C ASP A 33 -11.58 -23.39 -0.01
N ALA A 34 -12.66 -23.61 -0.77
CA ALA A 34 -13.12 -22.65 -1.78
C ALA A 34 -13.54 -21.30 -1.19
N TYR A 35 -14.13 -21.28 0.00
CA TYR A 35 -14.48 -20.05 0.70
C TYR A 35 -13.22 -19.31 1.14
N VAL A 36 -12.23 -20.02 1.69
CA VAL A 36 -10.93 -19.45 2.08
C VAL A 36 -10.24 -18.78 0.89
N ARG A 37 -10.22 -19.43 -0.28
CA ARG A 37 -9.65 -18.83 -1.51
C ARG A 37 -10.37 -17.55 -1.93
N GLN A 38 -11.71 -17.51 -1.86
CA GLN A 38 -12.47 -16.31 -2.19
C GLN A 38 -12.20 -15.16 -1.20
N CYS A 39 -12.13 -15.47 0.10
CA CYS A 39 -11.74 -14.49 1.11
C CYS A 39 -10.32 -13.97 0.88
N ALA A 40 -9.37 -14.85 0.54
CA ALA A 40 -8.01 -14.47 0.21
C ALA A 40 -7.96 -13.57 -1.05
N ALA A 41 -8.68 -13.92 -2.11
CA ALA A 41 -8.77 -13.08 -3.32
C ALA A 41 -9.27 -11.67 -2.99
N ARG A 42 -10.34 -11.56 -2.17
CA ARG A 42 -10.87 -10.26 -1.75
C ARG A 42 -9.87 -9.48 -0.89
N ARG A 43 -9.09 -10.15 -0.05
CA ARG A 43 -8.04 -9.52 0.76
C ARG A 43 -6.88 -9.02 -0.09
N ALA A 44 -6.51 -9.76 -1.15
CA ALA A 44 -5.53 -9.30 -2.12
C ALA A 44 -5.97 -8.02 -2.82
N GLU A 45 -7.23 -7.95 -3.27
CA GLU A 45 -7.81 -6.75 -3.87
C GLU A 45 -7.73 -5.53 -2.93
N LEU A 46 -8.16 -5.70 -1.67
CA LEU A 46 -8.10 -4.65 -0.66
C LEU A 46 -6.66 -4.20 -0.38
N ALA A 47 -5.70 -5.13 -0.35
CA ALA A 47 -4.29 -4.79 -0.16
C ALA A 47 -3.72 -4.00 -1.36
N HIS A 48 -4.15 -4.30 -2.59
CA HIS A 48 -3.81 -3.49 -3.76
C HIS A 48 -4.43 -2.09 -3.71
N GLU A 49 -5.69 -1.98 -3.28
CA GLU A 49 -6.37 -0.69 -3.07
C GLU A 49 -5.60 0.15 -2.04
N ASN A 50 -5.33 -0.41 -0.86
CA ASN A 50 -4.56 0.25 0.19
C ASN A 50 -3.18 0.72 -0.31
N ARG A 51 -2.47 -0.13 -1.05
CA ARG A 51 -1.18 0.25 -1.64
C ARG A 51 -1.31 1.49 -2.53
N ARG A 52 -2.32 1.54 -3.40
CA ARG A 52 -2.54 2.70 -4.29
C ARG A 52 -2.87 3.95 -3.47
N GLU A 53 -3.70 3.82 -2.45
CA GLU A 53 -4.06 4.92 -1.55
C GLU A 53 -2.83 5.47 -0.81
N TYR A 54 -1.96 4.60 -0.28
CA TYR A 54 -0.73 5.02 0.40
C TYR A 54 0.25 5.74 -0.53
N LEU A 55 0.39 5.27 -1.77
CA LEU A 55 1.22 5.95 -2.77
C LEU A 55 0.64 7.32 -3.14
N ALA A 56 -0.68 7.42 -3.33
CA ALA A 56 -1.36 8.68 -3.61
C ALA A 56 -1.25 9.66 -2.42
N LEU A 57 -1.36 9.16 -1.19
CA LEU A 57 -1.19 9.96 0.02
C LEU A 57 0.24 10.48 0.15
N ALA A 58 1.25 9.66 -0.14
CA ALA A 58 2.64 10.09 -0.17
C ALA A 58 2.87 11.20 -1.19
N GLU A 59 2.28 11.10 -2.38
CA GLU A 59 2.34 12.15 -3.41
C GLU A 59 1.69 13.46 -2.95
N GLN A 60 0.49 13.39 -2.37
CA GLN A 60 -0.21 14.56 -1.83
C GLN A 60 0.57 15.25 -0.71
N LEU A 61 1.18 14.46 0.19
CA LEU A 61 2.01 15.00 1.27
C LEU A 61 3.24 15.71 0.72
N ARG A 62 3.93 15.16 -0.28
CA ARG A 62 5.07 15.84 -0.93
C ARG A 62 4.66 17.10 -1.69
N ALA A 63 3.47 17.12 -2.28
CA ALA A 63 2.95 18.30 -2.95
C ALA A 63 2.53 19.40 -1.96
N GLY A 64 2.11 19.02 -0.74
CA GLY A 64 1.74 19.93 0.35
C GLY A 64 2.91 20.38 1.23
N GLU A 65 4.02 19.64 1.26
CA GLU A 65 5.27 20.07 1.87
C GLU A 65 5.87 21.22 1.04
N ILE A 66 5.80 22.46 1.56
CA ILE A 66 6.59 23.57 1.03
C ILE A 66 8.06 23.11 1.06
N PRO A 67 8.82 23.19 -0.04
CA PRO A 67 10.19 22.71 -0.05
C PRO A 67 11.01 23.39 1.04
N ASP A 68 11.74 22.60 1.84
CA ASP A 68 12.73 23.12 2.79
C ASP A 68 13.78 23.93 2.02
N GLY A 69 13.56 25.25 1.95
CA GLY A 69 14.34 26.17 1.12
C GLY A 69 13.52 27.26 0.42
N TYR A 70 12.19 27.18 0.42
CA TYR A 70 11.33 28.22 -0.18
C TYR A 70 11.34 29.48 0.70
N ARG A 71 12.22 30.43 0.37
CA ARG A 71 12.11 31.81 0.87
C ARG A 71 11.10 32.54 0.01
N PHE A 72 10.04 33.07 0.64
CA PHE A 72 9.27 34.15 0.05
C PHE A 72 10.19 35.38 -0.03
N ASP A 73 10.63 35.70 -1.24
CA ASP A 73 11.27 36.96 -1.61
C ASP A 73 10.31 38.15 -1.57
#